data_AF-A0A6N0LKR4-F1
#
_entry.id   AF-A0A6N0LKR4-F1
#
_cell.length_a   1.000
_cell.length_b   1.000
_cell.length_c   1.000
_cell.angle_alpha   90.00
_cell.angle_beta   90.00
_cell.angle_gamma   90.00
#
_symmetry.space_group_name_H-M   'P 1'
#
loop_
_entity.id
_entity.type
_entity.pdbx_description
1 polymer ?
#
loop_
_entity_poly.entity_id
_entity_poly.type
_entity_poly.pdbx_seq_one_letter_code
_entity_poly.pdbx_strand_id
1 'polypeptide(L)'
;MSTINKDDLIAEIQAFKDEALKMHLVQNLIDHCPETDVFDHDISPDGRVYWMKAQISQVWEFWQSAKTYAVPEGYKVTKKPKLQIGNPNVDFSQAPDWVKYWLKDGHSNKCLWSNVRPTLDTDLDSFVFPYKYRAIDAPDFGFDGDWKKSITSRKAMETQAAA
;
A
#
# COMPACT_ATOMS: atom_id res chain seq x y z
N MET A 1 9.10 37.00 -18.29
CA MET A 1 8.09 35.97 -17.97
C MET A 1 8.02 35.04 -19.16
N SER A 2 8.32 33.76 -18.97
CA SER A 2 8.25 32.77 -20.05
C SER A 2 6.78 32.64 -20.46
N THR A 3 6.43 33.03 -21.68
CA THR A 3 5.13 32.72 -22.28
C THR A 3 5.05 31.20 -22.40
N ILE A 4 4.34 30.56 -21.46
CA ILE A 4 3.99 29.14 -21.59
C ILE A 4 3.24 29.03 -22.92
N ASN A 5 3.76 28.23 -23.84
CA ASN A 5 3.10 27.95 -25.09
C ASN A 5 1.78 27.23 -24.77
N LYS A 6 0.67 27.71 -25.34
CA LYS A 6 -0.65 27.13 -25.13
C LYS A 6 -0.67 25.64 -25.49
N ASP A 7 0.09 25.25 -26.51
CA ASP A 7 0.22 23.86 -26.94
C ASP A 7 0.95 23.01 -25.88
N ASP A 8 1.97 23.56 -25.22
CA ASP A 8 2.68 22.87 -24.13
C ASP A 8 1.76 22.66 -22.93
N LEU A 9 0.92 23.66 -22.61
CA LEU A 9 -0.06 23.56 -21.53
C LEU A 9 -1.13 22.51 -21.84
N ILE A 10 -1.61 22.44 -23.09
CA ILE A 10 -2.55 21.42 -23.54
C ILE A 10 -1.92 20.02 -23.45
N ALA A 11 -0.66 19.87 -23.86
CA ALA A 11 0.06 18.60 -23.76
C ALA A 11 0.24 18.16 -22.29
N GLU A 12 0.56 19.09 -21.40
CA GLU A 12 0.68 18.84 -19.96
C GLU A 12 -0.67 18.43 -19.35
N ILE A 13 -1.77 19.08 -19.74
CA ILE A 13 -3.12 18.71 -19.32
C ILE A 13 -3.44 17.28 -19.79
N GLN A 14 -3.07 16.91 -21.01
CA GLN A 14 -3.31 15.56 -21.51
C GLN A 14 -2.49 14.52 -20.74
N ALA A 15 -1.21 14.77 -20.49
CA ALA A 15 -0.35 13.88 -19.70
C ALA A 15 -0.91 13.68 -18.28
N PHE A 16 -1.41 14.76 -17.67
CA PHE A 16 -2.11 14.68 -16.39
C PHE A 16 -3.36 13.81 -16.46
N LYS A 17 -4.24 14.00 -17.46
CA LYS A 17 -5.47 13.21 -17.62
C LYS A 17 -5.14 11.71 -17.70
N ASP A 18 -4.14 11.36 -18.51
CA ASP A 18 -3.71 9.98 -18.72
C ASP A 18 -3.18 9.33 -17.43
N GLU A 19 -2.44 10.08 -16.60
CA GLU A 19 -1.92 9.57 -15.32
C GLU A 19 -3.01 9.54 -14.24
N ALA A 20 -3.84 10.58 -14.15
CA ALA A 20 -4.94 10.69 -13.21
C ALA A 20 -5.94 9.55 -13.39
N LEU A 21 -6.23 9.14 -14.63
CA LEU A 21 -7.08 7.98 -14.93
C LEU A 21 -6.57 6.66 -14.34
N LYS A 22 -5.29 6.53 -13.99
CA LYS A 22 -4.75 5.33 -13.32
C LYS A 22 -5.08 5.30 -11.83
N MET A 23 -5.49 6.43 -11.25
CA MET A 23 -5.81 6.55 -9.83
C MET A 23 -7.21 5.99 -9.54
N HIS A 24 -7.31 5.08 -8.57
CA HIS A 24 -8.60 4.52 -8.15
C HIS A 24 -9.61 5.60 -7.70
N LEU A 25 -9.12 6.67 -7.06
CA LEU A 25 -9.95 7.81 -6.67
C LEU A 25 -10.65 8.47 -7.87
N VAL A 26 -9.94 8.64 -8.98
CA VAL A 26 -10.46 9.28 -10.20
C VAL A 26 -11.45 8.36 -10.90
N GLN A 27 -11.15 7.06 -10.97
CA GLN A 27 -12.09 6.06 -11.50
C GLN A 27 -13.40 6.04 -10.69
N ASN A 28 -13.30 6.01 -9.36
CA ASN A 28 -14.49 6.10 -8.51
C ASN A 28 -15.28 7.40 -8.75
N LEU A 29 -14.61 8.53 -8.99
CA LEU A 29 -15.30 9.79 -9.28
C LEU A 29 -16.08 9.72 -10.60
N ILE A 30 -15.51 9.11 -11.64
CA ILE A 30 -16.18 8.89 -12.93
C ILE A 30 -17.42 8.02 -12.73
N ASP A 31 -17.29 6.92 -12.00
CA ASP A 31 -18.38 5.98 -11.74
C ASP A 31 -19.56 6.64 -10.99
N HIS A 32 -19.28 7.61 -10.10
CA HIS A 32 -20.30 8.33 -9.34
C HIS A 32 -20.86 9.57 -10.06
N CYS A 33 -20.26 9.99 -11.17
CA CYS A 33 -20.66 11.16 -11.95
C CYS A 33 -20.67 10.87 -13.47
N PRO A 34 -21.38 9.83 -13.94
CA PRO A 34 -21.26 9.33 -15.31
C PRO A 34 -21.75 10.32 -16.38
N GLU A 35 -22.59 11.28 -16.00
CA GLU A 35 -23.17 12.27 -16.91
C GLU A 35 -22.28 13.50 -17.13
N THR A 36 -21.16 13.61 -16.41
CA THR A 36 -20.28 14.78 -16.48
C THR A 36 -18.85 14.39 -16.81
N ASP A 37 -18.20 15.13 -17.71
CA ASP A 37 -16.75 15.03 -17.85
C ASP A 37 -16.09 15.50 -16.55
N VAL A 38 -15.43 14.57 -15.85
CA VAL A 38 -14.75 14.89 -14.60
C VAL A 38 -13.58 15.85 -14.82
N PHE A 39 -12.99 15.85 -16.02
CA PHE A 39 -11.87 16.70 -16.43
C PHE A 39 -12.29 17.96 -17.17
N ASP A 40 -13.54 18.37 -17.04
CA ASP A 40 -14.02 19.63 -17.61
C ASP A 40 -13.23 20.82 -17.03
N HIS A 41 -12.73 21.67 -17.92
CA HIS A 41 -11.85 22.79 -17.57
C HIS A 41 -11.81 23.89 -18.64
N ASP A 42 -11.49 25.09 -18.19
CA ASP A 42 -11.18 26.24 -19.02
C ASP A 42 -9.71 26.64 -18.89
N ILE A 43 -9.13 27.14 -19.98
CA ILE A 43 -7.79 27.75 -20.00
C ILE A 43 -7.95 29.25 -20.23
N SER A 44 -7.52 30.06 -19.28
CA SER A 44 -7.55 31.52 -19.43
C SER A 44 -6.50 32.03 -20.41
N PRO A 45 -6.67 33.26 -20.94
CA PRO A 45 -5.68 33.88 -21.82
C PRO A 45 -4.29 34.05 -21.20
N ASP A 46 -4.19 34.12 -19.86
CA ASP A 46 -2.93 34.20 -19.12
C ASP A 46 -2.33 32.82 -18.75
N GLY A 47 -2.92 31.73 -19.26
CA GLY A 47 -2.39 30.37 -19.13
C GLY A 47 -2.73 29.67 -17.81
N ARG A 48 -3.76 30.12 -17.08
CA ARG A 48 -4.27 29.42 -15.90
C ARG A 48 -5.31 28.38 -16.32
N VAL A 49 -5.34 27.27 -15.60
CA VAL A 49 -6.31 26.19 -15.81
C VAL A 49 -7.35 26.25 -14.69
N TYR A 50 -8.62 26.32 -15.06
CA TYR A 50 -9.76 26.34 -14.15
C TYR A 50 -10.51 25.02 -14.28
N TRP A 51 -10.40 24.16 -13.26
CA TRP A 51 -11.10 22.87 -13.22
C TRP A 51 -12.50 23.05 -12.65
N MET A 52 -13.51 22.46 -13.30
CA MET A 52 -14.90 22.55 -12.86
C MET A 52 -15.22 21.59 -11.70
N LYS A 53 -14.41 20.53 -11.53
CA LYS A 53 -14.50 19.60 -10.38
C LYS A 53 -13.39 19.89 -9.38
N ALA A 54 -13.77 20.22 -8.14
CA ALA A 54 -12.82 20.49 -7.05
C ALA A 54 -11.86 19.33 -6.80
N GLN A 55 -12.33 18.07 -6.91
CA GLN A 55 -11.50 16.89 -6.75
C GLN A 55 -10.38 16.85 -7.81
N ILE A 56 -10.69 17.13 -9.08
CA ILE A 56 -9.68 17.14 -10.14
C ILE A 56 -8.71 18.32 -9.97
N SER A 57 -9.19 19.48 -9.53
CA SER A 57 -8.31 20.61 -9.17
C SER A 57 -7.25 20.20 -8.14
N GLN A 58 -7.66 19.50 -7.08
CA GLN A 58 -6.73 19.03 -6.04
C GLN A 58 -5.73 18.00 -6.56
N VAL A 59 -6.17 17.07 -7.43
CA VAL A 59 -5.27 16.09 -8.06
C VAL A 59 -4.27 16.79 -8.99
N TRP A 60 -4.70 17.82 -9.72
CA TRP A 60 -3.82 18.64 -10.56
C TRP A 60 -2.77 19.40 -9.74
N GLU A 61 -3.16 20.04 -8.64
CA GLU A 61 -2.23 20.71 -7.72
C GLU A 61 -1.22 19.73 -7.12
N PHE A 62 -1.67 18.53 -6.74
CA PHE A 62 -0.79 17.46 -6.27
C PHE A 62 0.19 17.02 -7.36
N TRP A 63 -0.27 16.83 -8.59
CA TRP A 63 0.56 16.47 -9.74
C TRP A 63 1.65 17.53 -10.01
N GLN A 64 1.29 18.81 -10.08
CA GLN A 64 2.25 19.90 -10.28
C GLN A 64 3.27 19.96 -9.12
N SER A 65 2.82 19.77 -7.89
CA SER A 65 3.69 19.73 -6.70
C SER A 65 4.65 18.53 -6.75
N ALA A 66 4.17 17.34 -7.10
CA ALA A 66 4.96 16.11 -7.17
C ALA A 66 6.10 16.21 -8.20
N LYS A 67 5.88 16.89 -9.33
CA LYS A 67 6.94 17.15 -10.30
C LYS A 67 8.06 18.07 -9.77
N THR A 68 7.74 18.94 -8.81
CA THR A 68 8.73 19.82 -8.16
C THR A 68 9.57 19.06 -7.14
N TYR A 69 8.98 18.07 -6.47
CA TYR A 69 9.64 17.24 -5.48
C TYR A 69 9.94 15.86 -6.05
N ALA A 70 11.04 15.75 -6.80
CA ALA A 70 11.56 14.45 -7.17
C ALA A 70 11.80 13.62 -5.89
N VAL A 71 11.29 12.39 -5.86
CA VAL A 71 11.59 11.45 -4.77
C VAL A 71 13.11 11.31 -4.69
N PRO A 72 13.73 11.53 -3.52
CA PRO A 72 15.18 11.43 -3.40
C PRO A 72 15.67 10.07 -3.90
N GLU A 73 16.80 10.08 -4.61
CA GLU A 73 17.38 8.88 -5.18
C GLU A 73 17.59 7.82 -4.09
N GLY A 74 17.05 6.62 -4.30
CA GLY A 74 17.09 5.51 -3.33
C GLY A 74 15.77 5.24 -2.60
N TYR A 75 14.83 6.19 -2.58
CA TYR A 75 13.51 5.95 -1.99
C TYR A 75 12.56 5.31 -3.03
N LYS A 76 12.04 4.13 -2.73
CA LYS A 76 11.11 3.39 -3.59
C LYS A 76 9.77 3.21 -2.88
N VAL A 77 8.68 3.59 -3.54
CA VAL A 77 7.33 3.21 -3.10
C VAL A 77 7.16 1.72 -3.39
N THR A 78 7.30 0.89 -2.36
CA THR A 78 7.02 -0.54 -2.47
C THR A 78 5.58 -0.81 -2.04
N LYS A 79 4.81 -1.53 -2.87
CA LYS A 79 3.58 -2.17 -2.39
C LYS A 79 3.94 -3.04 -1.19
N LYS A 80 3.18 -2.93 -0.10
CA LYS A 80 3.36 -3.78 1.08
C LYS A 80 3.40 -5.24 0.58
N PRO A 81 4.45 -6.01 0.89
CA PRO A 81 4.61 -7.34 0.31
C PRO A 81 3.37 -8.19 0.60
N LYS A 82 3.06 -9.08 -0.35
CA LYS A 82 2.05 -10.12 -0.19
C LYS A 82 2.22 -10.80 1.17
N LEU A 83 1.10 -11.19 1.77
CA LEU A 83 1.05 -11.91 3.04
C LEU A 83 2.11 -13.03 3.03
N GLN A 84 3.03 -13.01 4.00
CA GLN A 84 4.19 -13.92 4.03
C GLN A 84 3.79 -15.32 4.49
N ILE A 85 4.46 -16.32 3.92
CA ILE A 85 4.47 -17.72 4.38
C ILE A 85 5.92 -18.02 4.75
N GLY A 86 6.21 -18.08 6.05
CA GLY A 86 7.54 -18.33 6.59
C GLY A 86 7.81 -19.81 6.86
N ASN A 87 6.81 -20.47 7.45
CA ASN A 87 6.74 -21.90 7.64
C ASN A 87 5.51 -22.46 6.88
N PRO A 88 5.69 -23.30 5.85
CA PRO A 88 4.60 -23.89 5.09
C PRO A 88 3.84 -25.00 5.87
N ASN A 89 4.40 -25.49 6.98
CA ASN A 89 3.82 -26.58 7.77
C ASN A 89 2.87 -26.10 8.87
N VAL A 90 2.61 -24.79 8.96
CA VAL A 90 1.74 -24.24 10.01
C VAL A 90 0.31 -24.69 9.78
N ASP A 91 -0.25 -25.42 10.74
CA ASP A 91 -1.64 -25.85 10.71
C ASP A 91 -2.51 -24.86 11.50
N PHE A 92 -3.17 -23.95 10.77
CA PHE A 92 -4.07 -22.95 11.36
C PHE A 92 -5.39 -23.51 11.89
N SER A 93 -5.72 -24.79 11.66
CA SER A 93 -6.90 -25.43 12.25
C SER A 93 -6.77 -25.59 13.77
N GLN A 94 -5.53 -25.62 14.29
CA GLN A 94 -5.21 -25.67 15.72
C GLN A 94 -5.23 -24.29 16.38
N ALA A 95 -5.33 -23.22 15.58
CA ALA A 95 -5.27 -21.84 16.07
C ALA A 95 -6.68 -21.30 16.35
N PRO A 96 -6.87 -20.51 17.44
CA PRO A 96 -8.14 -19.82 17.69
C PRO A 96 -8.63 -18.98 16.49
N ASP A 97 -9.93 -18.72 16.42
CA ASP A 97 -10.56 -18.02 15.30
C ASP A 97 -9.98 -16.62 15.04
N TRP A 98 -9.58 -15.91 16.10
CA TRP A 98 -9.04 -14.56 16.02
C TRP A 98 -7.63 -14.47 15.44
N VAL A 99 -6.94 -15.60 15.30
CA VAL A 99 -5.55 -15.66 14.85
C VAL A 99 -5.45 -15.34 13.37
N LYS A 100 -4.44 -14.53 13.02
CA LYS A 100 -4.14 -14.17 11.62
C LYS A 100 -2.73 -14.55 11.20
N TYR A 101 -1.83 -14.70 12.17
CA TYR A 101 -0.41 -14.94 11.96
C TYR A 101 0.14 -15.97 12.94
N TRP A 102 1.14 -16.71 12.46
CA TRP A 102 2.08 -17.49 13.25
C TRP A 102 3.47 -16.90 13.08
N LEU A 103 4.32 -16.99 14.10
CA LEU A 103 5.72 -16.59 14.04
C LEU A 103 6.54 -17.33 15.10
N LYS A 104 7.86 -17.41 14.89
CA LYS A 104 8.86 -17.78 15.89
C LYS A 104 9.64 -16.53 16.27
N ASP A 105 9.55 -16.13 17.53
CA ASP A 105 10.26 -14.97 18.07
C ASP A 105 11.72 -15.31 18.37
N GLY A 106 12.65 -14.44 17.94
CA GLY A 106 14.09 -14.68 18.10
C GLY A 106 14.54 -14.60 19.56
N HIS A 107 14.03 -13.62 20.30
CA HIS A 107 14.46 -13.31 21.66
C HIS A 107 13.97 -14.36 22.66
N SER A 108 12.68 -14.65 22.65
CA SER A 108 12.07 -15.65 23.54
C SER A 108 12.22 -17.09 23.03
N ASN A 109 12.59 -17.27 21.77
CA ASN A 109 12.59 -18.56 21.06
C ASN A 109 11.25 -19.29 21.09
N LYS A 110 10.15 -18.56 21.32
CA LYS A 110 8.78 -19.10 21.37
C LYS A 110 8.09 -18.95 20.03
N CYS A 111 7.21 -19.90 19.74
CA CYS A 111 6.27 -19.78 18.64
C CYS A 111 4.98 -19.16 19.14
N LEU A 112 4.43 -18.20 18.40
CA LEU A 112 3.30 -17.39 18.81
C LEU A 112 2.22 -17.34 17.74
N TRP A 113 0.98 -17.48 18.18
CA TRP A 113 -0.20 -17.06 17.43
C TRP A 113 -0.47 -15.59 17.67
N SER A 114 -0.80 -14.82 16.63
CA SER A 114 -1.12 -13.40 16.76
C SER A 114 -2.31 -12.96 15.90
N ASN A 115 -3.10 -12.01 16.41
CA ASN A 115 -4.16 -11.34 15.66
C ASN A 115 -3.65 -10.19 14.77
N VAL A 116 -2.41 -9.74 14.98
CA VAL A 116 -1.77 -8.62 14.27
C VAL A 116 -0.41 -9.03 13.75
N ARG A 117 0.03 -8.38 12.66
CA ARG A 117 1.38 -8.62 12.12
C ARG A 117 2.38 -7.88 13.00
N PRO A 118 3.32 -8.56 13.67
CA PRO A 118 4.38 -7.87 14.39
C PRO A 118 5.39 -7.25 13.42
N THR A 119 6.20 -6.34 13.95
CA THR A 119 7.32 -5.74 13.23
C THR A 119 8.62 -6.38 13.72
N LEU A 120 9.54 -6.64 12.80
CA LEU A 120 10.86 -7.15 13.13
C LEU A 120 11.68 -6.03 13.79
N ASP A 121 12.23 -6.31 14.97
CA ASP A 121 13.21 -5.45 15.64
C ASP A 121 14.53 -6.23 15.72
N THR A 122 15.51 -5.80 14.95
CA THR A 122 16.82 -6.47 14.87
C THR A 122 17.74 -6.11 16.03
N ASP A 123 17.47 -5.02 16.74
CA ASP A 123 18.28 -4.60 17.89
C ASP A 123 17.88 -5.38 19.13
N LEU A 124 16.59 -5.71 19.25
CA LEU A 124 16.03 -6.58 20.30
C LEU A 124 16.06 -8.08 19.93
N ASP A 125 16.45 -8.41 18.69
CA ASP A 125 16.32 -9.75 18.10
C ASP A 125 14.92 -10.35 18.33
N SER A 126 13.86 -9.54 18.17
CA SER A 126 12.49 -9.92 18.53
C SER A 126 11.45 -9.41 17.54
N PHE A 127 10.26 -10.00 17.59
CA PHE A 127 9.05 -9.46 16.98
C PHE A 127 8.31 -8.56 17.97
N VAL A 128 8.26 -7.26 17.65
CA VAL A 128 7.57 -6.25 18.46
C VAL A 128 6.13 -6.09 17.98
N PHE A 129 5.21 -6.12 18.94
CA PHE A 129 3.78 -5.98 18.69
C PHE A 129 3.30 -4.53 18.91
N PRO A 130 2.31 -4.06 18.14
CA PRO A 130 1.68 -2.77 18.38
C PRO A 130 0.86 -2.79 19.68
N TYR A 131 0.60 -1.61 20.26
CA TYR A 131 -0.07 -1.45 21.57
C TYR A 131 -1.36 -2.27 21.76
N LYS A 132 -2.14 -2.49 20.69
CA LYS A 132 -3.32 -3.36 20.72
C LYS A 132 -3.04 -4.66 19.98
N TYR A 133 -2.57 -5.67 20.71
CA TYR A 133 -2.33 -7.01 20.19
C TYR A 133 -2.88 -8.09 21.12
N ARG A 134 -3.09 -9.27 20.55
CA ARG A 134 -3.30 -10.51 21.27
C ARG A 134 -2.34 -11.53 20.70
N ALA A 135 -1.45 -12.04 21.54
CA ALA A 135 -0.57 -13.14 21.20
C ALA A 135 -0.61 -14.23 22.28
N ILE A 136 -0.54 -15.49 21.86
CA ILE A 136 -0.45 -16.66 22.75
C ILE A 136 0.57 -17.65 22.21
N ASP A 137 1.05 -18.55 23.07
CA ASP A 137 1.96 -19.63 22.67
C ASP A 137 1.30 -20.53 21.60
N ALA A 138 2.10 -20.95 20.63
CA ALA A 138 1.72 -21.79 19.50
C ALA A 138 2.65 -23.01 19.40
N PRO A 139 2.19 -24.10 18.75
CA PRO A 139 3.08 -25.18 18.34
C PRO A 139 4.20 -24.66 17.42
N ASP A 140 5.35 -25.34 17.45
CA ASP A 140 6.51 -24.98 16.63
C ASP A 140 6.39 -25.39 15.16
N PHE A 141 5.51 -26.36 14.88
CA PHE A 141 5.35 -26.99 13.57
C PHE A 141 6.67 -27.43 12.95
N GLY A 142 7.61 -27.87 13.80
CA GLY A 142 8.95 -28.30 13.38
C GLY A 142 9.79 -27.21 12.69
N PHE A 143 9.52 -25.93 12.94
CA PHE A 143 10.23 -24.85 12.24
C PHE A 143 11.69 -24.71 12.71
N ASP A 144 12.61 -24.97 11.79
CA ASP A 144 14.07 -24.88 11.93
C ASP A 144 14.70 -23.74 11.12
N GLY A 145 13.87 -22.97 10.40
CA GLY A 145 14.32 -21.87 9.54
C GLY A 145 14.71 -20.59 10.30
N ASP A 146 15.14 -19.58 9.53
CA ASP A 146 15.45 -18.24 10.03
C ASP A 146 14.21 -17.59 10.66
N TRP A 147 14.27 -17.32 11.98
CA TRP A 147 13.17 -16.73 12.74
C TRP A 147 12.72 -15.38 12.16
N LYS A 148 13.64 -14.62 11.53
CA LYS A 148 13.33 -13.33 10.89
C LYS A 148 12.37 -13.48 9.70
N LYS A 149 12.29 -14.70 9.15
CA LYS A 149 11.41 -15.08 8.04
C LYS A 149 10.25 -15.97 8.48
N SER A 150 10.08 -16.22 9.78
CA SER A 150 9.10 -17.18 10.31
C SER A 150 7.64 -16.75 10.19
N ILE A 151 7.34 -15.47 9.92
CA ILE A 151 5.96 -14.99 9.86
C ILE A 151 5.18 -15.73 8.77
N THR A 152 4.17 -16.50 9.20
CA THR A 152 3.20 -17.16 8.33
C THR A 152 1.83 -16.55 8.51
N SER A 153 1.16 -16.20 7.42
CA SER A 153 -0.21 -15.68 7.43
C SER A 153 -1.23 -16.77 7.10
N ARG A 154 -2.31 -16.84 7.90
CA ARG A 154 -3.45 -17.73 7.64
C ARG A 154 -4.02 -17.53 6.23
N LYS A 155 -4.28 -16.26 5.87
CA LYS A 155 -4.82 -15.90 4.55
C LYS A 155 -3.86 -16.26 3.41
N ALA A 156 -2.54 -16.16 3.61
CA ALA A 156 -1.59 -16.57 2.58
C ALA A 156 -1.64 -18.08 2.33
N MET A 157 -1.72 -18.88 3.40
CA MET A 157 -1.83 -20.34 3.30
C MET A 157 -3.15 -20.78 2.66
N GLU A 158 -4.28 -20.18 3.05
CA GLU A 158 -5.58 -20.44 2.43
C GLU A 158 -5.58 -20.12 0.93
N THR A 159 -4.92 -19.03 0.53
CA THR A 159 -4.80 -18.65 -0.88
C THR A 159 -3.94 -19.65 -1.67
N GLN A 160 -2.89 -20.21 -1.06
CA GLN A 160 -2.04 -21.21 -1.70
C GLN A 160 -2.73 -22.57 -1.84
N ALA A 161 -3.59 -22.96 -0.89
CA ALA A 161 -4.35 -24.20 -0.97
C ALA A 161 -5.45 -24.17 -2.05
N ALA A 162 -5.86 -22.98 -2.50
CA ALA A 162 -6.91 -22.78 -3.49
C ALA A 162 -6.39 -22.61 -4.94
N ALA A 163 -5.07 -22.64 -5.16
CA ALA A 163 -4.41 -22.46 -6.45
C ALA A 163 -3.83 -23.77 -6.97
#